data_AF-A0A1U8HP43-F1
#
_entry.id   AF-A0A1U8HP43-F1
#
_cell.length_a   1.000
_cell.length_b   1.000
_cell.length_c   1.000
_cell.angle_alpha   90.00
_cell.angle_beta   90.00
_cell.angle_gamma   90.00
#
_symmetry.space_group_name_H-M   'P 1'
#
loop_
_entity.id
_entity.type
_entity.pdbx_description
1 polymer ?
#
loop_
_entity_poly.entity_id
_entity_poly.type
_entity_poly.pdbx_seq_one_letter_code
_entity_poly.pdbx_strand_id
1 'polypeptide(L)'
;MTINPIDRCWRCKKNSKNRKRLSKCVLGFGHKIQGGNKGEYYLVADNSDDDVVNPKPRTLRHAVIQKRPLWIIFAPDMNIKLSQELMVQSHKTIDCGGSNVYIAYECGITLQFVHNVIIHNIHIHRTVKSNGGLIRDSEDHYGYRTVGDGDGISIFGSSRI
;
A
#
# COMPACT_ATOMS: atom_id res chain seq x y z
N MET A 1 -26.11 -5.45 15.73
CA MET A 1 -25.17 -4.94 14.72
C MET A 1 -24.77 -6.09 13.80
N THR A 2 -25.23 -6.08 12.56
CA THR A 2 -24.84 -7.07 11.55
C THR A 2 -23.48 -6.68 10.97
N ILE A 3 -22.49 -7.55 11.16
CA ILE A 3 -21.13 -7.35 10.63
C ILE A 3 -20.97 -8.26 9.40
N ASN A 4 -20.47 -7.69 8.31
CA ASN A 4 -20.24 -8.42 7.05
C ASN A 4 -19.29 -9.63 7.27
N PRO A 5 -19.34 -10.68 6.41
CA PRO A 5 -18.57 -11.91 6.64
C PRO A 5 -17.06 -11.71 6.78
N ILE A 6 -16.48 -10.76 6.02
CA ILE A 6 -15.05 -10.44 6.06
C ILE A 6 -14.70 -9.86 7.44
N ASP A 7 -15.41 -8.81 7.87
CA ASP A 7 -15.17 -8.15 9.15
C ASP A 7 -15.41 -9.08 10.34
N ARG A 8 -16.43 -9.93 10.27
CA ARG A 8 -16.73 -10.92 11.32
C ARG A 8 -15.55 -11.87 11.54
N CYS A 9 -14.79 -12.20 10.50
CA CYS A 9 -13.69 -13.14 10.55
C CYS A 9 -12.47 -12.61 11.33
N TRP A 10 -12.25 -11.28 11.36
CA TRP A 10 -11.09 -10.67 12.02
C TRP A 10 -11.43 -9.69 13.16
N ARG A 11 -12.46 -8.83 13.02
CA ARG A 11 -12.83 -7.81 14.04
C ARG A 11 -13.45 -8.42 15.29
N CYS A 12 -14.29 -9.44 15.15
CA CYS A 12 -15.08 -10.01 16.25
C CYS A 12 -14.37 -11.13 17.04
N LYS A 13 -13.05 -11.27 16.89
CA LYS A 13 -12.27 -12.33 17.54
C LYS A 13 -11.55 -11.78 18.77
N LYS A 14 -11.38 -12.61 19.81
CA LYS A 14 -10.65 -12.25 21.04
C LYS A 14 -9.25 -11.68 20.77
N ASN A 15 -8.60 -12.12 19.68
CA ASN A 15 -7.28 -11.64 19.23
C ASN A 15 -7.38 -10.67 18.04
N SER A 16 -8.35 -9.75 18.03
CA SER A 16 -8.52 -8.72 16.98
C SER A 16 -7.29 -7.81 16.81
N LYS A 17 -6.43 -7.74 17.83
CA LYS A 17 -5.12 -7.05 17.77
C LYS A 17 -4.14 -7.67 16.76
N ASN A 18 -4.35 -8.92 16.35
CA ASN A 18 -3.52 -9.55 15.32
C ASN A 18 -3.93 -9.08 13.92
N ARG A 19 -3.32 -7.97 13.48
CA ARG A 19 -3.60 -7.31 12.19
C ARG A 19 -3.48 -8.26 11.00
N LYS A 20 -2.50 -9.18 11.03
CA LYS A 20 -2.25 -10.14 9.94
C LYS A 20 -3.39 -11.12 9.69
N ARG A 21 -4.30 -11.29 10.64
CA ARG A 21 -5.48 -12.16 10.49
C ARG A 21 -6.36 -11.73 9.32
N LEU A 22 -6.38 -10.45 8.96
CA LEU A 22 -7.14 -9.92 7.83
C LEU A 22 -6.89 -10.72 6.54
N SER A 23 -5.65 -11.14 6.27
CA SER A 23 -5.31 -11.87 5.05
C SER A 23 -5.94 -13.27 4.97
N LYS A 24 -6.50 -13.80 6.07
CA LYS A 24 -7.22 -15.09 6.11
C LYS A 24 -8.73 -14.94 5.95
N CYS A 25 -9.22 -13.70 5.84
CA CYS A 25 -10.63 -13.36 5.89
C CYS A 25 -11.17 -12.84 4.55
N VAL A 26 -10.33 -12.75 3.52
CA VAL A 26 -10.70 -12.27 2.19
C VAL A 26 -11.59 -13.29 1.48
N LEU A 27 -12.65 -12.81 0.84
CA LEU A 27 -13.61 -13.60 0.06
C LEU A 27 -13.63 -13.11 -1.40
N GLY A 28 -14.31 -13.85 -2.29
CA GLY A 28 -14.44 -13.49 -3.71
C GLY A 28 -13.23 -13.89 -4.56
N PHE A 29 -13.03 -13.24 -5.71
CA PHE A 29 -11.93 -13.56 -6.62
C PHE A 29 -10.53 -13.36 -6.01
N GLY A 30 -10.41 -12.45 -5.03
CA GLY A 30 -9.18 -12.20 -4.29
C GLY A 30 -8.88 -13.18 -3.15
N HIS A 31 -9.71 -14.21 -2.90
CA HIS A 31 -9.62 -15.07 -1.69
C HIS A 31 -8.25 -15.77 -1.46
N LYS A 32 -7.41 -15.90 -2.49
CA LYS A 32 -6.05 -16.48 -2.36
C LYS A 32 -4.98 -15.46 -1.93
N ILE A 33 -5.37 -14.21 -1.68
CA ILE A 33 -4.43 -13.17 -1.28
C ILE A 33 -3.89 -13.41 0.13
N GLN A 34 -2.59 -13.20 0.27
CA GLN A 34 -1.84 -13.31 1.53
C GLN A 34 -1.16 -11.97 1.89
N GLY A 35 -1.05 -11.04 0.94
CA GLY A 35 -0.35 -9.77 1.14
C GLY A 35 1.09 -9.99 1.64
N GLY A 36 1.50 -9.15 2.59
CA GLY A 36 2.76 -9.26 3.32
C GLY A 36 2.73 -10.15 4.56
N ASN A 37 1.77 -11.07 4.70
CA ASN A 37 1.59 -11.87 5.92
C ASN A 37 2.86 -12.63 6.36
N LYS A 38 3.64 -13.16 5.41
CA LYS A 38 4.90 -13.88 5.66
C LYS A 38 6.09 -12.97 5.98
N GLY A 39 5.92 -11.66 5.86
CA GLY A 39 6.95 -10.65 6.08
C GLY A 39 6.98 -10.10 7.49
N GLU A 40 7.94 -9.23 7.77
CA GLU A 40 7.96 -8.46 9.02
C GLU A 40 6.99 -7.28 8.96
N TYR A 41 6.72 -6.68 10.12
CA TYR A 41 6.07 -5.39 10.16
C TYR A 41 7.07 -4.31 9.73
N TYR A 42 6.63 -3.38 8.90
CA TYR A 42 7.39 -2.19 8.54
C TYR A 42 6.64 -0.96 9.03
N LEU A 43 7.24 -0.19 9.94
CA LEU A 43 6.63 1.03 10.47
C LEU A 43 7.01 2.24 9.61
N VAL A 44 6.03 2.79 8.92
CA VAL A 44 6.11 4.11 8.29
C VAL A 44 5.92 5.16 9.38
N ALA A 45 6.91 6.02 9.54
CA ALA A 45 6.89 7.11 10.51
C ALA A 45 7.35 8.45 9.93
N ASP A 46 7.72 8.45 8.65
CA ASP A 46 8.06 9.63 7.88
C ASP A 46 7.06 9.70 6.71
N ASN A 47 6.34 10.82 6.60
CA ASN A 47 5.33 11.06 5.58
C ASN A 47 5.87 11.80 4.34
N SER A 48 7.17 12.12 4.32
CA SER A 48 7.82 12.76 3.18
C SER A 48 7.99 11.83 1.99
N ASP A 49 8.05 12.44 0.81
CA ASP A 49 8.24 11.77 -0.48
C ASP A 49 9.19 12.58 -1.39
N ASP A 50 10.24 13.13 -0.77
CA ASP A 50 11.11 14.16 -1.36
C ASP A 50 12.05 13.62 -2.44
N ASP A 51 12.42 12.34 -2.36
CA ASP A 51 13.24 11.64 -3.35
C ASP A 51 12.56 10.35 -3.81
N VAL A 52 12.04 10.39 -5.04
CA VAL A 52 11.34 9.26 -5.68
C VAL A 52 12.28 8.17 -6.18
N VAL A 53 13.58 8.49 -6.31
CA VAL A 53 14.62 7.57 -6.75
C VAL A 53 15.33 6.97 -5.55
N ASN A 54 15.63 7.71 -4.49
CA ASN A 54 16.30 7.19 -3.29
C ASN A 54 15.47 7.46 -2.02
N PRO A 55 14.32 6.77 -1.86
CA PRO A 55 13.43 7.05 -0.75
C PRO A 55 14.08 6.69 0.59
N LYS A 56 13.93 7.57 1.58
CA LYS A 56 14.46 7.36 2.94
C LYS A 56 13.80 6.16 3.62
N PRO A 57 14.54 5.36 4.42
CA PRO A 57 13.92 4.40 5.33
C PRO A 57 12.85 5.07 6.20
N ARG A 58 11.86 4.28 6.62
CA ARG A 58 10.65 4.70 7.36
C ARG A 58 9.64 5.56 6.57
N THR A 59 9.87 5.83 5.29
CA THR A 59 8.84 6.36 4.38
C THR A 59 7.98 5.25 3.79
N LEU A 60 6.79 5.61 3.27
CA LEU A 60 5.92 4.68 2.55
C LEU A 60 6.57 4.21 1.24
N ARG A 61 7.21 5.12 0.47
CA ARG A 61 7.88 4.76 -0.79
C ARG A 61 8.99 3.75 -0.58
N HIS A 62 9.83 3.93 0.44
CA HIS A 62 10.84 2.93 0.76
C HIS A 62 10.22 1.58 1.14
N ALA A 63 9.12 1.57 1.89
CA ALA A 63 8.47 0.34 2.34
C ALA A 63 7.93 -0.52 1.18
N VAL A 64 7.29 0.11 0.20
CA VAL A 64 6.57 -0.60 -0.86
C VAL A 64 7.48 -1.17 -1.95
N ILE A 65 8.69 -0.65 -2.12
CA ILE A 65 9.65 -1.11 -3.13
C ILE A 65 10.54 -2.28 -2.69
N GLN A 66 10.51 -2.65 -1.41
CA GLN A 66 11.33 -3.75 -0.87
C GLN A 66 10.97 -5.07 -1.57
N LYS A 67 11.94 -5.91 -1.93
CA LYS A 67 11.63 -7.22 -2.57
C LYS A 67 10.99 -8.20 -1.61
N ARG A 68 11.36 -8.14 -0.34
CA ARG A 68 10.81 -9.03 0.70
C ARG A 68 9.33 -8.72 0.98
N PRO A 69 8.55 -9.73 1.42
CA PRO A 69 7.19 -9.48 1.89
C PRO A 69 7.20 -8.53 3.08
N LEU A 70 6.25 -7.60 3.15
CA LEU A 70 6.14 -6.66 4.29
C LEU A 70 4.68 -6.34 4.62
N TRP A 71 4.39 -6.33 5.93
CA TRP A 71 3.15 -5.79 6.47
C TRP A 71 3.39 -4.35 6.94
N ILE A 72 3.07 -3.39 6.08
CA ILE A 72 3.33 -1.98 6.28
C ILE A 72 2.24 -1.40 7.18
N ILE A 73 2.68 -0.80 8.27
CA ILE A 73 1.87 -0.13 9.27
C ILE A 73 2.36 1.31 9.44
N PHE A 74 1.55 2.13 10.06
CA PHE A 74 1.81 3.55 10.19
C PHE A 74 1.94 3.94 11.67
N ALA A 75 2.80 4.93 11.92
CA ALA A 75 2.75 5.74 13.14
C ALA A 75 1.39 6.51 13.18
N PRO A 76 1.11 7.33 14.21
CA PRO A 76 -0.17 8.05 14.29
C PRO A 76 -0.48 8.88 13.02
N ASP A 77 -1.70 9.39 12.97
CA ASP A 77 -2.32 10.10 11.85
C ASP A 77 -1.33 10.90 10.99
N MET A 78 -1.35 10.63 9.68
CA MET A 78 -0.41 11.24 8.75
C MET A 78 -1.03 11.54 7.39
N ASN A 79 -0.54 12.63 6.80
CA ASN A 79 -0.87 13.05 5.45
C ASN A 79 0.37 12.84 4.58
N ILE A 80 0.27 11.95 3.61
CA ILE A 80 1.33 11.61 2.67
C ILE A 80 0.99 12.27 1.33
N LYS A 81 1.87 13.13 0.87
CA LYS A 81 1.77 13.78 -0.44
C LYS A 81 2.77 13.11 -1.36
N LEU A 82 2.28 12.30 -2.30
CA LEU A 82 3.12 11.54 -3.22
C LEU A 82 3.54 12.44 -4.39
N SER A 83 4.83 12.73 -4.48
CA SER A 83 5.40 13.63 -5.50
C SER A 83 5.30 13.04 -6.90
N GLN A 84 5.31 11.71 -7.00
CA GLN A 84 5.07 10.93 -8.21
C GLN A 84 4.30 9.66 -7.88
N GLU A 85 3.85 8.91 -8.89
CA GLU A 85 3.17 7.62 -8.69
C GLU A 85 3.94 6.70 -7.74
N LEU A 86 3.21 6.07 -6.81
CA LEU A 86 3.79 5.12 -5.86
C LEU A 86 3.73 3.71 -6.44
N MET A 87 4.85 3.23 -6.95
CA MET A 87 5.00 1.86 -7.44
C MET A 87 5.11 0.88 -6.27
N VAL A 88 4.26 -0.14 -6.25
CA VAL A 88 4.21 -1.12 -5.15
C VAL A 88 4.64 -2.51 -5.64
N GLN A 89 5.63 -3.10 -4.96
CA GLN A 89 6.09 -4.46 -5.24
C GLN A 89 5.08 -5.52 -4.77
N SER A 90 5.27 -6.76 -5.24
CA SER A 90 4.49 -7.91 -4.80
C SER A 90 4.66 -8.22 -3.31
N HIS A 91 3.72 -8.97 -2.75
CA HIS A 91 3.74 -9.42 -1.35
C HIS A 91 3.74 -8.28 -0.31
N LYS A 92 2.92 -7.27 -0.53
CA LYS A 92 2.75 -6.14 0.38
C LYS A 92 1.39 -6.14 1.04
N THR A 93 1.33 -5.67 2.27
CA THR A 93 0.08 -5.20 2.86
C THR A 93 0.31 -3.76 3.29
N ILE A 94 -0.44 -2.82 2.75
CA ILE A 94 -0.55 -1.44 3.26
C ILE A 94 -1.76 -1.44 4.18
N ASP A 95 -1.52 -1.40 5.49
CA ASP A 95 -2.55 -1.49 6.50
C ASP A 95 -2.51 -0.26 7.40
N CYS A 96 -3.53 0.60 7.27
CA CYS A 96 -3.68 1.81 8.07
C CYS A 96 -4.62 1.60 9.27
N GLY A 97 -4.97 0.36 9.62
CA GLY A 97 -5.76 0.07 10.82
C GLY A 97 -5.14 0.65 12.10
N GLY A 98 -5.87 1.57 12.74
CA GLY A 98 -5.42 2.26 13.97
C GLY A 98 -4.76 3.62 13.75
N SER A 99 -4.71 4.13 12.53
CA SER A 99 -4.20 5.46 12.20
C SER A 99 -4.98 6.06 11.03
N ASN A 100 -5.25 7.37 11.06
CA ASN A 100 -5.88 8.06 9.93
C ASN A 100 -4.80 8.49 8.93
N VAL A 101 -4.65 7.69 7.88
CA VAL A 101 -3.65 7.91 6.83
C VAL A 101 -4.33 8.42 5.56
N TYR A 102 -3.91 9.59 5.11
CA TYR A 102 -4.39 10.21 3.88
C TYR A 102 -3.27 10.23 2.84
N ILE A 103 -3.53 9.69 1.65
CA ILE A 103 -2.75 9.94 0.44
C ILE A 103 -3.56 10.92 -0.40
N ALA A 104 -3.06 12.14 -0.55
CA ALA A 104 -3.87 13.20 -1.15
C ALA A 104 -3.07 14.28 -1.86
N TYR A 105 -3.80 15.04 -2.69
CA TYR A 105 -3.38 16.28 -3.34
C TYR A 105 -2.37 16.16 -4.49
N GLU A 106 -1.82 14.97 -4.73
CA GLU A 106 -0.94 14.69 -5.89
C GLU A 106 -1.18 13.30 -6.48
N CYS A 107 -0.19 12.42 -6.48
CA CYS A 107 -0.25 11.16 -7.21
C CYS A 107 -0.92 10.04 -6.38
N GLY A 108 -1.34 8.98 -7.08
CA GLY A 108 -1.92 7.79 -6.48
C GLY A 108 -0.96 6.60 -6.38
N ILE A 109 -1.54 5.44 -6.11
CA ILE A 109 -0.84 4.16 -5.99
C ILE A 109 -0.94 3.39 -7.32
N THR A 110 0.18 2.84 -7.79
CA THR A 110 0.23 2.04 -9.02
C THR A 110 0.66 0.61 -8.72
N LEU A 111 -0.18 -0.35 -9.10
CA LEU A 111 0.03 -1.80 -9.01
C LEU A 111 0.21 -2.37 -10.42
N GLN A 112 1.46 -2.36 -10.89
CA GLN A 112 1.82 -2.78 -12.24
C GLN A 112 2.58 -4.11 -12.23
N PHE A 113 2.08 -5.12 -12.94
CA PHE A 113 2.71 -6.45 -13.06
C PHE A 113 3.06 -7.09 -11.71
N VAL A 114 2.27 -6.81 -10.68
CA VAL A 114 2.50 -7.31 -9.33
C VAL A 114 1.39 -8.25 -8.89
N HIS A 115 1.65 -8.98 -7.82
CA HIS A 115 0.63 -9.81 -7.24
C HIS A 115 0.70 -9.85 -5.72
N ASN A 116 -0.41 -10.29 -5.13
CA ASN A 116 -0.49 -10.55 -3.71
C ASN A 116 -0.26 -9.28 -2.88
N VAL A 117 -1.03 -8.23 -3.16
CA VAL A 117 -0.94 -6.92 -2.48
C VAL A 117 -2.27 -6.55 -1.84
N ILE A 118 -2.30 -6.32 -0.53
CA ILE A 118 -3.49 -5.84 0.18
C ILE A 118 -3.35 -4.34 0.43
N ILE A 119 -4.33 -3.54 0.05
CA ILE A 119 -4.46 -2.12 0.44
C ILE A 119 -5.69 -1.98 1.32
N HIS A 120 -5.52 -1.58 2.58
CA HIS A 120 -6.58 -1.63 3.59
C HIS A 120 -6.60 -0.40 4.50
N ASN A 121 -7.81 0.13 4.72
CA ASN A 121 -8.14 1.21 5.65
C ASN A 121 -7.46 2.57 5.35
N ILE A 122 -7.14 2.84 4.08
CA ILE A 122 -6.47 4.07 3.65
C ILE A 122 -7.45 5.07 3.02
N HIS A 123 -7.23 6.36 3.26
CA HIS A 123 -7.96 7.43 2.58
C HIS A 123 -7.15 7.92 1.38
N ILE A 124 -7.71 7.82 0.18
CA ILE A 124 -7.09 8.34 -1.04
C ILE A 124 -8.08 9.31 -1.68
N HIS A 125 -7.68 10.56 -1.87
CA HIS A 125 -8.57 11.58 -2.45
C HIS A 125 -7.82 12.74 -3.06
N ARG A 126 -8.48 13.51 -3.94
CA ARG A 126 -7.92 14.70 -4.59
C ARG A 126 -6.61 14.38 -5.31
N THR A 127 -6.53 13.19 -5.92
CA THR A 127 -5.43 12.84 -6.80
C THR A 127 -5.52 13.64 -8.09
N VAL A 128 -4.37 14.03 -8.61
CA VAL A 128 -4.23 14.80 -9.85
C VAL A 128 -3.19 14.12 -10.73
N LYS A 129 -3.10 14.58 -11.98
CA LYS A 129 -2.16 14.02 -12.96
C LYS A 129 -0.72 14.08 -12.45
N SER A 130 0.01 13.00 -12.65
CA SER A 130 1.46 12.94 -12.40
C SER A 130 2.21 13.49 -13.61
N ASN A 131 3.28 14.24 -13.38
CA ASN A 131 4.15 14.72 -14.48
C ASN A 131 5.03 13.61 -15.08
N GLY A 132 5.05 12.41 -14.48
CA GLY A 132 6.00 11.35 -14.83
C GLY A 132 7.43 11.69 -14.41
N GLY A 133 8.38 10.86 -14.82
CA GLY A 133 9.80 11.01 -14.51
C GLY A 133 10.48 9.69 -14.16
N LEU A 134 11.72 9.78 -13.67
CA LEU A 134 12.43 8.62 -13.13
C LEU A 134 11.84 8.25 -11.76
N ILE A 135 11.30 7.04 -11.65
CA ILE A 135 10.66 6.55 -10.43
C ILE A 135 11.27 5.20 -10.06
N ARG A 136 11.64 5.03 -8.79
CA ARG A 136 12.07 3.73 -8.27
C ARG A 136 10.87 2.82 -8.04
N ASP A 137 10.94 1.61 -8.59
CA ASP A 137 9.89 0.59 -8.44
C ASP A 137 10.35 -0.63 -7.64
N SER A 138 11.66 -0.80 -7.41
CA SER A 138 12.23 -1.85 -6.57
C SER A 138 13.59 -1.44 -5.99
N GLU A 139 14.16 -2.26 -5.11
CA GLU A 139 15.47 -2.00 -4.48
C GLU A 139 16.62 -1.82 -5.49
N ASP A 140 16.55 -2.47 -6.65
CA ASP A 140 17.60 -2.50 -7.66
C ASP A 140 17.18 -1.95 -9.02
N HIS A 141 15.93 -1.48 -9.16
CA HIS A 141 15.45 -0.92 -10.41
C HIS A 141 14.65 0.38 -10.21
N TYR A 142 14.91 1.33 -11.10
CA TYR A 142 14.13 2.53 -11.34
C TYR A 142 14.06 2.77 -12.84
N GLY A 143 12.95 3.32 -13.30
CA GLY A 143 12.69 3.50 -14.72
C GLY A 143 11.96 4.81 -15.01
N TYR A 144 11.99 5.21 -16.27
CA TYR A 144 11.22 6.37 -16.72
C TYR A 144 9.74 6.01 -16.85
N ARG A 145 8.88 6.81 -16.23
CA ARG A 145 7.42 6.67 -16.23
C ARG A 145 6.82 7.89 -16.94
N THR A 146 5.79 7.64 -17.75
CA THR A 146 5.04 8.69 -18.43
C THR A 146 4.07 9.37 -17.47
N VAL A 147 3.40 10.41 -17.95
CA VAL A 147 2.30 11.10 -17.27
C VAL A 147 1.25 10.08 -16.81
N GLY A 148 0.83 10.22 -15.55
CA GLY A 148 -0.27 9.43 -14.97
C GLY A 148 -1.57 10.23 -14.95
N ASP A 149 -2.70 9.55 -15.06
CA ASP A 149 -4.02 10.19 -15.22
C ASP A 149 -4.58 10.83 -13.93
N GLY A 150 -4.00 10.49 -12.78
CA GLY A 150 -4.46 10.96 -11.46
C GLY A 150 -5.46 10.04 -10.78
N ASP A 151 -5.43 8.74 -11.10
CA ASP A 151 -6.21 7.72 -10.38
C ASP A 151 -5.75 7.59 -8.92
N GLY A 152 -6.68 7.28 -8.02
CA GLY A 152 -6.34 6.95 -6.64
C GLY A 152 -5.53 5.65 -6.53
N ILE A 153 -5.98 4.61 -7.25
CA ILE A 153 -5.32 3.32 -7.37
C ILE A 153 -5.43 2.87 -8.83
N SER A 154 -4.29 2.64 -9.49
CA SER A 154 -4.23 2.05 -10.82
C SER A 154 -3.73 0.60 -10.74
N ILE A 155 -4.42 -0.32 -11.40
CA ILE A 155 -4.10 -1.76 -11.40
C ILE A 155 -3.94 -2.24 -12.83
N PHE A 156 -2.74 -2.68 -13.20
CA PHE A 156 -2.43 -3.12 -14.56
C PHE A 156 -1.61 -4.40 -14.57
N GLY A 157 -2.09 -5.42 -15.30
CA GLY A 157 -1.37 -6.71 -15.43
C GLY A 157 -1.13 -7.43 -14.10
N SER A 158 -1.92 -7.12 -13.06
CA SER A 158 -1.71 -7.58 -11.69
C SER A 158 -2.73 -8.65 -11.28
N SER A 159 -2.41 -9.46 -10.28
CA SER A 159 -3.30 -10.54 -9.79
C SER A 159 -3.30 -10.67 -8.28
N ARG A 160 -4.42 -11.12 -7.69
CA ARG A 160 -4.56 -11.24 -6.22
C ARG A 160 -4.25 -9.90 -5.54
N ILE A 161 -5.08 -8.90 -5.81
CA ILE A 161 -5.11 -7.59 -5.14
C ILE A 161 -6.33 -7.55 -4.22
#